data_AF-A0A517DVY6-F1
#
_entry.id   AF-A0A517DVY6-F1
#
_cell.length_a   1.000
_cell.length_b   1.000
_cell.length_c   1.000
_cell.angle_alpha   90.00
_cell.angle_beta   90.00
_cell.angle_gamma   90.00
#
_symmetry.space_group_name_H-M   'P 1'
#
loop_
_entity.id
_entity.type
_entity.pdbx_description
1 polymer ?
#
loop_
_entity_poly.entity_id
_entity_poly.type
_entity_poly.pdbx_seq_one_letter_code
_entity_poly.pdbx_strand_id
1 'polypeptide(L)'
;MPTYTLLFTEISKQDLPMVGGKGANLGEISKIDKVNVPPGFCVTTEAYQSFVTTSPALAGFLDQLYDLEVENSDTVQLLGQRIRQHMESLPVPDDIRRQINQAWQETGGDYAYAVRSSATAEDLPGASFAGQQDTYLNIQGIDAIVDHVQKCWASLFSDRAIVYRARNGFDHKKVLLAVVVQQMIAPEVSGIMFTADPVNGNRRVISIDAGFGLGETLVSGTVTADLYKVKENNILKKQLGDKKIAVYAVPEGGTRERSLPVEMSKCQALTDEQTLVLAAIGKNIERHLSSPQDIEWCFADGIFYIVQSRPITTLYPLPELADNRFRVFASLGHQQMMTDPMKPLGLSLFHFSEPYAQILVPVGGRLFCDITSTCSPGQKQSIVMGTMDVLMGSAIDEVKNRRDLVALLQPEAKQTFSFAGLKKLAGPVFKILENLTAKDPSQAYNFYGLSEEKIAEAQQTLEQLAGGDKIRFIDRDKMEMFKWVLQGNMMGPFIASILAFELIDRFCKRWLGDSKEVEHLGKSPPRNDTSEMGLALGDLADIIRQYPAVIAYLPQAGDNTLLAGLETVEGGRIVKPVFEEFLQHYGMRCTGEIDITRPRNPASLSRQS
;
A
#
# COMPACT_ATOMS: atom_id res chain seq x y z
N MET A 1 -13.20 -28.24 29.14
CA MET A 1 -12.60 -27.20 29.99
C MET A 1 -12.02 -26.14 29.07
N PRO A 2 -12.03 -24.85 29.44
CA PRO A 2 -11.40 -23.81 28.64
C PRO A 2 -9.89 -24.06 28.52
N THR A 3 -9.35 -23.82 27.31
CA THR A 3 -7.93 -23.98 26.99
C THR A 3 -7.25 -22.62 27.10
N TYR A 4 -6.44 -22.43 28.14
CA TYR A 4 -5.77 -21.17 28.44
C TYR A 4 -4.35 -21.10 27.92
N THR A 5 -3.72 -22.23 27.63
CA THR A 5 -2.37 -22.30 27.06
C THR A 5 -2.33 -23.26 25.87
N LEU A 6 -1.50 -22.94 24.88
CA LEU A 6 -1.18 -23.82 23.75
C LEU A 6 0.32 -23.78 23.46
N LEU A 7 0.95 -24.94 23.31
CA LEU A 7 2.36 -25.01 22.91
C LEU A 7 2.51 -24.63 21.43
N PHE A 8 3.67 -24.08 21.03
CA PHE A 8 3.90 -23.75 19.61
C PHE A 8 3.70 -24.95 18.67
N THR A 9 4.06 -26.15 19.12
CA THR A 9 3.89 -27.40 18.36
C THR A 9 2.44 -27.79 18.10
N GLU A 10 1.51 -27.29 18.93
CA GLU A 10 0.06 -27.56 18.84
C GLU A 10 -0.69 -26.51 18.00
N ILE A 11 -0.11 -25.32 17.86
CA ILE A 11 -0.74 -24.17 17.21
C ILE A 11 -0.72 -24.32 15.69
N SER A 12 -1.85 -24.02 15.05
CA SER A 12 -2.03 -23.92 13.62
C SER A 12 -2.45 -22.51 13.20
N LYS A 13 -2.42 -22.23 11.89
CA LYS A 13 -2.95 -20.99 11.33
C LYS A 13 -4.42 -20.73 11.67
N GLN A 14 -5.21 -21.76 11.95
CA GLN A 14 -6.63 -21.62 12.34
C GLN A 14 -6.79 -21.02 13.74
N ASP A 15 -5.76 -21.11 14.58
CA ASP A 15 -5.78 -20.65 15.96
C ASP A 15 -5.48 -19.16 16.11
N LEU A 16 -5.33 -18.41 15.01
CA LEU A 16 -5.09 -16.96 15.02
C LEU A 16 -6.05 -16.17 15.93
N PRO A 17 -7.38 -16.45 15.97
CA PRO A 17 -8.29 -15.79 16.90
C PRO A 17 -7.98 -16.08 18.39
N MET A 18 -7.32 -17.19 18.68
CA MET A 18 -6.97 -17.63 20.04
C MET A 18 -5.57 -17.20 20.49
N VAL A 19 -4.59 -17.17 19.58
CA VAL A 19 -3.17 -16.92 19.93
C VAL A 19 -2.60 -15.64 19.32
N GLY A 20 -3.40 -14.90 18.55
CA GLY A 20 -2.99 -13.69 17.86
C GLY A 20 -2.02 -13.94 16.70
N GLY A 21 -1.65 -12.86 16.00
CA GLY A 21 -0.80 -12.93 14.81
C GLY A 21 0.58 -13.53 15.07
N LYS A 22 1.28 -13.04 16.10
CA LYS A 22 2.64 -13.53 16.44
C LYS A 22 2.62 -15.00 16.85
N GLY A 23 1.68 -15.38 17.71
CA GLY A 23 1.55 -16.75 18.20
C GLY A 23 1.23 -17.74 17.08
N ALA A 24 0.31 -17.38 16.17
CA ALA A 24 -0.02 -18.21 15.02
C ALA A 24 1.18 -18.37 14.07
N ASN A 25 1.90 -17.28 13.78
CA ASN A 25 3.08 -17.34 12.92
C ASN A 25 4.18 -18.20 13.55
N LEU A 26 4.44 -18.08 14.86
CA LEU A 26 5.40 -18.92 15.59
C LEU A 26 5.03 -20.41 15.54
N GLY A 27 3.76 -20.73 15.72
CA GLY A 27 3.26 -22.10 15.60
C GLY A 27 3.51 -22.69 14.21
N GLU A 28 3.21 -21.93 13.15
CA GLU A 28 3.45 -22.35 11.77
C GLU A 28 4.94 -22.54 11.45
N ILE A 29 5.79 -21.58 11.81
CA ILE A 29 7.23 -21.69 11.50
C ILE A 29 7.95 -22.75 12.34
N SER A 30 7.42 -23.10 13.53
CA SER A 30 8.00 -24.16 14.38
C SER A 30 7.93 -25.56 13.75
N LYS A 31 7.06 -25.74 12.73
CA LYS A 31 6.87 -27.00 12.01
C LYS A 31 7.74 -27.13 10.76
N ILE A 32 8.48 -26.08 10.40
CA ILE A 32 9.30 -26.06 9.21
C ILE A 32 10.62 -26.79 9.48
N ASP A 33 10.95 -27.77 8.63
CA ASP A 33 12.24 -28.45 8.70
C ASP A 33 13.40 -27.45 8.56
N LYS A 34 14.45 -27.64 9.38
CA LYS A 34 15.66 -26.79 9.45
C LYS A 34 15.42 -25.33 9.87
N VAL A 35 14.29 -25.04 10.51
CA VAL A 35 14.03 -23.77 11.17
C VAL A 35 13.97 -24.03 12.67
N ASN A 36 14.89 -23.44 13.44
CA ASN A 36 14.86 -23.57 14.89
C ASN A 36 14.05 -22.42 15.47
N VAL A 37 12.96 -22.75 16.16
CA VAL A 37 12.17 -21.79 16.95
C VAL A 37 12.38 -22.14 18.41
N PRO A 38 12.75 -21.19 19.29
CA PRO A 38 12.87 -21.47 20.71
C PRO A 38 11.53 -22.01 21.26
N PRO A 39 11.55 -23.07 22.08
CA PRO A 39 10.37 -23.62 22.73
C PRO A 39 9.55 -22.55 23.45
N GLY A 40 8.23 -22.73 23.48
CA GLY A 40 7.35 -21.76 24.10
C GLY A 40 5.88 -22.12 23.89
N PHE A 41 5.04 -21.25 24.44
CA PHE A 41 3.60 -21.40 24.43
C PHE A 41 2.91 -20.05 24.34
N CYS A 42 1.63 -20.07 23.98
CA CYS A 42 0.75 -18.92 23.96
C CYS A 42 -0.27 -19.04 25.09
N VAL A 43 -0.36 -18.01 25.93
CA VAL A 43 -1.53 -17.77 26.77
C VAL A 43 -2.63 -17.22 25.88
N THR A 44 -3.75 -17.94 25.80
CA THR A 44 -4.80 -17.69 24.80
C THR A 44 -5.65 -16.47 25.13
N THR A 45 -6.39 -15.98 24.14
CA THR A 45 -7.39 -14.92 24.32
C THR A 45 -8.52 -15.32 25.27
N GLU A 46 -8.82 -16.63 25.40
CA GLU A 46 -9.77 -17.16 26.37
C GLU A 46 -9.32 -16.89 27.83
N ALA A 47 -8.01 -16.97 28.09
CA ALA A 47 -7.44 -16.65 29.39
C ALA A 47 -7.62 -15.17 29.72
N TYR A 48 -7.39 -14.29 28.74
CA TYR A 48 -7.66 -12.86 28.89
C TYR A 48 -9.13 -12.57 29.16
N GLN A 49 -10.05 -13.19 28.40
CA GLN A 49 -11.49 -13.01 28.61
C GLN A 49 -11.94 -13.48 29.99
N SER A 50 -11.44 -14.65 30.43
CA SER A 50 -11.71 -15.20 31.76
C SER A 50 -11.15 -14.31 32.87
N PHE A 51 -9.96 -13.72 32.67
CA PHE A 51 -9.40 -12.74 33.58
C PHE A 51 -10.25 -11.46 33.68
N VAL A 52 -10.63 -10.86 32.54
CA VAL A 52 -11.40 -9.61 32.52
C VAL A 52 -12.79 -9.78 33.15
N THR A 53 -13.43 -10.95 32.96
CA THR A 53 -14.75 -11.25 33.52
C THR A 53 -14.76 -11.43 35.04
N THR A 54 -13.60 -11.60 35.69
CA THR A 54 -13.51 -11.65 37.16
C THR A 54 -13.89 -10.32 37.84
N SER A 55 -13.85 -9.20 37.11
CA SER A 55 -14.03 -7.87 37.67
C SER A 55 -15.13 -7.08 36.94
N PRO A 56 -16.32 -6.93 37.54
CA PRO A 56 -17.39 -6.07 36.99
C PRO A 56 -16.97 -4.61 36.79
N ALA A 57 -16.01 -4.11 37.58
CA ALA A 57 -15.48 -2.76 37.43
C ALA A 57 -14.78 -2.53 36.08
N LEU A 58 -14.17 -3.57 35.49
CA LEU A 58 -13.52 -3.46 34.17
C LEU A 58 -14.56 -3.22 33.08
N ALA A 59 -15.73 -3.86 33.15
CA ALA A 59 -16.80 -3.64 32.19
C ALA A 59 -17.22 -2.15 32.19
N GLY A 60 -17.39 -1.55 33.37
CA GLY A 60 -17.75 -0.14 33.50
C GLY A 60 -16.66 0.82 33.00
N PHE A 61 -15.37 0.49 33.12
CA PHE A 61 -14.30 1.29 32.52
C PHE A 61 -14.25 1.17 30.99
N LEU A 62 -14.53 -0.02 30.45
CA LEU A 62 -14.61 -0.23 29.00
C LEU A 62 -15.81 0.48 28.37
N ASP A 63 -16.94 0.60 29.09
CA ASP A 63 -18.08 1.43 28.68
C ASP A 63 -17.66 2.91 28.57
N GLN A 64 -16.98 3.44 29.59
CA GLN A 64 -16.48 4.82 29.57
C GLN A 64 -15.51 5.11 28.43
N LEU A 65 -14.70 4.11 28.02
CA LEU A 65 -13.81 4.25 26.87
C LEU A 65 -14.57 4.29 25.54
N TYR A 66 -15.72 3.64 25.43
CA TYR A 66 -16.52 3.62 24.21
C TYR A 66 -17.14 4.98 23.91
N ASP A 67 -17.59 5.69 24.96
CA ASP A 67 -18.22 7.00 24.85
C ASP A 67 -17.22 8.16 24.74
N LEU A 68 -15.91 7.86 24.69
CA LEU A 68 -14.87 8.86 24.81
C LEU A 68 -14.53 9.52 23.47
N GLU A 69 -14.68 10.85 23.40
CA GLU A 69 -14.17 11.65 22.28
C GLU A 69 -12.63 11.72 22.33
N VAL A 70 -11.99 11.19 21.30
CA VAL A 70 -10.52 10.95 21.21
C VAL A 70 -9.68 12.23 21.26
N GLU A 71 -10.30 13.40 21.10
CA GLU A 71 -9.62 14.69 21.11
C GLU A 71 -9.19 15.15 22.51
N ASN A 72 -9.72 14.54 23.58
CA ASN A 72 -9.36 14.87 24.97
C ASN A 72 -8.27 13.94 25.52
N SER A 73 -7.00 14.28 25.26
CA SER A 73 -5.82 13.49 25.64
C SER A 73 -5.72 13.23 27.15
N ASP A 74 -6.11 14.17 28.00
CA ASP A 74 -5.97 14.04 29.46
C ASP A 74 -6.94 13.00 30.04
N THR A 75 -8.14 12.92 29.47
CA THR A 75 -9.16 11.94 29.90
C THR A 75 -8.76 10.52 29.48
N VAL A 76 -8.20 10.36 28.27
CA VAL A 76 -7.63 9.08 27.81
C VAL A 76 -6.55 8.59 28.77
N GLN A 77 -5.62 9.48 29.13
CA GLN A 77 -4.50 9.13 30.00
C GLN A 77 -4.97 8.70 31.39
N LEU A 78 -5.88 9.46 32.00
CA LEU A 78 -6.41 9.16 33.34
C LEU A 78 -7.18 7.84 33.35
N LEU A 79 -8.06 7.62 32.38
CA LEU A 79 -8.88 6.41 32.30
C LEU A 79 -8.01 5.19 31.96
N GLY A 80 -7.08 5.32 31.01
CA GLY A 80 -6.10 4.29 30.67
C GLY A 80 -5.26 3.88 31.89
N GLN A 81 -4.75 4.86 32.65
CA GLN A 81 -3.99 4.58 33.87
C GLN A 81 -4.82 3.84 34.92
N ARG A 82 -6.08 4.25 35.15
CA ARG A 82 -6.98 3.59 36.09
C ARG A 82 -7.25 2.14 35.70
N ILE A 83 -7.49 1.87 34.41
CA ILE A 83 -7.71 0.51 33.92
C ILE A 83 -6.46 -0.34 34.16
N ARG A 84 -5.27 0.16 33.80
CA ARG A 84 -4.01 -0.58 33.99
C ARG A 84 -3.76 -0.92 35.46
N GLN A 85 -3.87 0.07 36.35
CA GLN A 85 -3.70 -0.13 37.79
C GLN A 85 -4.72 -1.12 38.36
N HIS A 86 -5.97 -1.03 37.93
CA HIS A 86 -7.01 -1.96 38.35
C HIS A 86 -6.71 -3.38 37.88
N MET A 87 -6.35 -3.55 36.60
CA MET A 87 -5.96 -4.86 36.05
C MET A 87 -4.78 -5.45 36.82
N GLU A 88 -3.73 -4.69 37.08
CA GLU A 88 -2.54 -5.15 37.82
C GLU A 88 -2.85 -5.50 39.30
N SER A 89 -3.92 -4.95 39.88
CA SER A 89 -4.33 -5.25 41.26
C SER A 89 -5.12 -6.55 41.41
N LEU A 90 -5.66 -7.10 40.32
CA LEU A 90 -6.47 -8.31 40.35
C LEU A 90 -5.59 -9.57 40.42
N PRO A 91 -5.97 -10.60 41.19
CA PRO A 91 -5.28 -11.88 41.13
C PRO A 91 -5.61 -12.60 39.81
N VAL A 92 -4.60 -13.22 39.19
CA VAL A 92 -4.83 -14.13 38.05
C VAL A 92 -5.50 -15.42 38.55
N PRO A 93 -6.62 -15.86 37.95
CA PRO A 93 -7.32 -17.10 38.31
C PRO A 93 -6.41 -18.34 38.42
N ASP A 94 -6.68 -19.19 39.43
CA ASP A 94 -5.86 -20.38 39.74
C ASP A 94 -5.83 -21.42 38.63
N ASP A 95 -6.89 -21.51 37.82
CA ASP A 95 -6.98 -22.39 36.65
C ASP A 95 -6.04 -21.92 35.52
N ILE A 96 -6.01 -20.61 35.24
CA ILE A 96 -5.08 -19.99 34.30
C ILE A 96 -3.64 -20.17 34.80
N ARG A 97 -3.35 -19.81 36.06
CA ARG A 97 -2.02 -19.95 36.65
C ARG A 97 -1.50 -21.39 36.58
N ARG A 98 -2.37 -22.38 36.80
CA ARG A 98 -2.03 -23.80 36.72
C ARG A 98 -1.66 -24.23 35.31
N GLN A 99 -2.43 -23.83 34.29
CA GLN A 99 -2.11 -24.15 32.90
C GLN A 99 -0.82 -23.46 32.43
N ILE A 100 -0.58 -22.20 32.83
CA ILE A 100 0.69 -21.50 32.58
C ILE A 100 1.86 -22.25 33.22
N ASN A 101 1.73 -22.68 34.49
CA ASN A 101 2.77 -23.43 35.17
C ASN A 101 3.04 -24.78 34.49
N GLN A 102 2.00 -25.48 34.04
CA GLN A 102 2.16 -26.73 33.31
C GLN A 102 2.93 -26.52 32.00
N ALA A 103 2.51 -25.56 31.17
CA ALA A 103 3.17 -25.25 29.91
C ALA A 103 4.63 -24.79 30.12
N TRP A 104 4.89 -23.97 31.14
CA TRP A 104 6.24 -23.52 31.51
C TRP A 104 7.17 -24.67 31.94
N GLN A 105 6.65 -25.63 32.71
CA GLN A 105 7.41 -26.83 33.07
C GLN A 105 7.71 -27.70 31.84
N GLU A 106 6.73 -27.86 30.95
CA GLU A 106 6.89 -28.62 29.70
C GLU A 106 7.90 -27.98 28.74
N THR A 107 8.01 -26.64 28.71
CA THR A 107 9.02 -25.92 27.92
C THR A 107 10.36 -25.72 28.62
N GLY A 108 10.46 -26.09 29.91
CA GLY A 108 11.67 -26.06 30.73
C GLY A 108 11.66 -24.95 31.78
N GLY A 109 11.38 -25.32 33.04
CA GLY A 109 11.20 -24.38 34.15
C GLY A 109 12.46 -23.65 34.64
N ASP A 110 13.65 -24.10 34.27
CA ASP A 110 14.90 -23.46 34.72
C ASP A 110 15.40 -22.36 33.76
N TYR A 111 14.73 -22.18 32.63
CA TYR A 111 15.11 -21.19 31.63
C TYR A 111 14.51 -19.81 31.92
N ALA A 112 15.16 -18.78 31.38
CA ALA A 112 14.57 -17.46 31.23
C ALA A 112 13.64 -17.42 29.99
N TYR A 113 12.64 -16.55 30.02
CA TYR A 113 11.63 -16.41 28.97
C TYR A 113 11.48 -14.95 28.53
N ALA A 114 11.10 -14.77 27.27
CA ALA A 114 10.55 -13.54 26.72
C ALA A 114 9.02 -13.61 26.76
N VAL A 115 8.39 -12.60 27.36
CA VAL A 115 6.93 -12.46 27.46
C VAL A 115 6.51 -11.34 26.51
N ARG A 116 5.79 -11.71 25.45
CA ARG A 116 5.49 -10.85 24.29
C ARG A 116 3.99 -10.84 24.03
N SER A 117 3.41 -9.65 23.96
CA SER A 117 2.00 -9.51 23.54
C SER A 117 1.79 -9.99 22.10
N SER A 118 0.64 -10.59 21.81
CA SER A 118 0.22 -11.07 20.49
C SER A 118 -1.24 -10.71 20.24
N ALA A 119 -1.49 -9.65 19.47
CA ALA A 119 -2.85 -9.18 19.19
C ALA A 119 -3.49 -9.96 18.03
N THR A 120 -4.80 -10.17 18.12
CA THR A 120 -5.59 -10.81 17.04
C THR A 120 -5.72 -9.94 15.80
N ALA A 121 -5.60 -8.62 15.95
CA ALA A 121 -5.70 -7.64 14.88
C ALA A 121 -4.34 -7.11 14.39
N GLU A 122 -3.22 -7.68 14.85
CA GLU A 122 -1.87 -7.19 14.56
C GLU A 122 -1.44 -7.36 13.10
N ASP A 123 -1.97 -8.40 12.43
CA ASP A 123 -1.62 -8.80 11.07
C ASP A 123 -2.77 -8.58 10.05
N LEU A 124 -3.80 -7.79 10.41
CA LEU A 124 -4.88 -7.46 9.48
C LEU A 124 -4.39 -6.49 8.38
N PRO A 125 -4.77 -6.70 7.10
CA PRO A 125 -4.46 -5.75 6.04
C PRO A 125 -4.99 -4.34 6.38
N GLY A 126 -4.08 -3.38 6.54
CA GLY A 126 -4.42 -1.98 6.84
C GLY A 126 -4.46 -1.60 8.33
N ALA A 127 -4.31 -2.56 9.25
CA ALA A 127 -4.17 -2.29 10.69
C ALA A 127 -2.90 -2.96 11.21
N SER A 128 -1.96 -2.16 11.70
CA SER A 128 -0.74 -2.67 12.31
C SER A 128 -0.65 -2.13 13.73
N PHE A 129 -0.82 -3.02 14.71
CA PHE A 129 -0.52 -2.73 16.11
C PHE A 129 1.00 -2.79 16.40
N ALA A 130 1.83 -2.84 15.34
CA ALA A 130 3.27 -2.96 15.45
C ALA A 130 3.87 -1.84 16.31
N GLY A 131 4.74 -2.25 17.25
CA GLY A 131 5.47 -1.36 18.13
C GLY A 131 4.61 -0.59 19.15
N GLN A 132 3.36 -1.01 19.40
CA GLN A 132 2.49 -0.39 20.41
C GLN A 132 2.32 -1.19 21.70
N GLN A 133 2.88 -2.40 21.76
CA GLN A 133 2.64 -3.32 22.86
C GLN A 133 3.94 -3.79 23.51
N ASP A 134 3.86 -4.10 24.80
CA ASP A 134 5.04 -4.35 25.62
C ASP A 134 5.65 -5.73 25.32
N THR A 135 6.97 -5.77 25.40
CA THR A 135 7.77 -7.00 25.36
C THR A 135 8.74 -6.96 26.53
N TYR A 136 8.77 -8.04 27.30
CA TYR A 136 9.61 -8.18 28.47
C TYR A 136 10.58 -9.33 28.24
N LEU A 137 11.88 -9.06 28.31
CA LEU A 137 12.93 -10.05 28.06
C LEU A 137 13.57 -10.53 29.36
N ASN A 138 14.11 -11.76 29.32
CA ASN A 138 14.85 -12.39 30.42
C ASN A 138 14.07 -12.45 31.75
N ILE A 139 12.84 -12.96 31.69
CA ILE A 139 11.98 -13.21 32.85
C ILE A 139 12.19 -14.63 33.37
N GLN A 140 12.43 -14.77 34.68
CA GLN A 140 12.74 -16.05 35.32
C GLN A 140 11.75 -16.36 36.43
N GLY A 141 11.31 -17.62 36.51
CA GLY A 141 10.38 -18.09 37.54
C GLY A 141 8.90 -17.86 37.19
N ILE A 142 8.05 -18.80 37.65
CA ILE A 142 6.62 -18.82 37.33
C ILE A 142 5.87 -17.57 37.79
N ASP A 143 6.14 -17.07 38.99
CA ASP A 143 5.42 -15.90 39.52
C ASP A 143 5.72 -14.66 38.68
N ALA A 144 6.98 -14.46 38.30
CA ALA A 144 7.36 -13.37 37.41
C ALA A 144 6.74 -13.53 36.01
N ILE A 145 6.63 -14.75 35.46
CA ILE A 145 5.99 -14.98 34.17
C ILE A 145 4.51 -14.57 34.24
N VAL A 146 3.79 -15.00 35.27
CA VAL A 146 2.37 -14.67 35.46
C VAL A 146 2.17 -13.15 35.61
N ASP A 147 3.02 -12.49 36.39
CA ASP A 147 3.00 -11.03 36.54
C ASP A 147 3.20 -10.31 35.20
N HIS A 148 4.15 -10.77 34.38
CA HIS A 148 4.41 -10.15 33.08
C HIS A 148 3.33 -10.46 32.03
N VAL A 149 2.67 -11.62 32.11
CA VAL A 149 1.48 -11.91 31.30
C VAL A 149 0.37 -10.91 31.61
N GLN A 150 0.14 -10.62 32.90
CA GLN A 150 -0.82 -9.61 33.34
C GLN A 150 -0.44 -8.19 32.88
N LYS A 151 0.84 -7.82 32.96
CA LYS A 151 1.34 -6.54 32.41
C LYS A 151 1.11 -6.42 30.90
N CYS A 152 1.32 -7.50 30.14
CA CYS A 152 0.99 -7.52 28.72
C CYS A 152 -0.52 -7.28 28.48
N TRP A 153 -1.41 -7.87 29.29
CA TRP A 153 -2.84 -7.58 29.20
C TRP A 153 -3.15 -6.11 29.52
N ALA A 154 -2.52 -5.55 30.56
CA ALA A 154 -2.66 -4.14 30.89
C ALA A 154 -2.14 -3.21 29.78
N SER A 155 -1.09 -3.60 29.05
CA SER A 155 -0.51 -2.80 27.96
C SER A 155 -1.51 -2.54 26.81
N LEU A 156 -2.58 -3.35 26.69
CA LEU A 156 -3.66 -3.09 25.74
C LEU A 156 -4.32 -1.73 25.98
N PHE A 157 -4.32 -1.25 27.23
CA PHE A 157 -4.91 0.02 27.65
C PHE A 157 -3.87 1.12 27.85
N SER A 158 -2.70 1.01 27.19
CA SER A 158 -1.78 2.15 27.07
C SER A 158 -2.42 3.30 26.31
N ASP A 159 -2.00 4.53 26.59
CA ASP A 159 -2.60 5.74 26.04
C ASP A 159 -2.52 5.72 24.50
N ARG A 160 -1.37 5.28 23.96
CA ARG A 160 -1.14 5.10 22.53
C ARG A 160 -2.08 4.06 21.91
N ALA A 161 -2.28 2.92 22.57
CA ALA A 161 -3.11 1.85 22.07
C ALA A 161 -4.61 2.22 22.08
N ILE A 162 -5.07 2.96 23.09
CA ILE A 162 -6.44 3.48 23.16
C ILE A 162 -6.69 4.47 22.02
N VAL A 163 -5.84 5.49 21.87
CA VAL A 163 -5.99 6.51 20.79
C VAL A 163 -5.96 5.86 19.42
N TYR A 164 -5.04 4.91 19.19
CA TYR A 164 -4.96 4.20 17.92
C TYR A 164 -6.25 3.45 17.59
N ARG A 165 -6.80 2.70 18.56
CA ARG A 165 -8.05 1.95 18.35
C ARG A 165 -9.21 2.89 18.06
N ALA A 166 -9.35 3.96 18.82
CA ALA A 166 -10.45 4.88 18.66
C ALA A 166 -10.39 5.63 17.31
N ARG A 167 -9.20 6.06 16.85
CA ARG A 167 -9.00 6.68 15.52
C ARG A 167 -9.33 5.73 14.35
N ASN A 168 -9.13 4.43 14.53
CA ASN A 168 -9.42 3.43 13.50
C ASN A 168 -10.82 2.80 13.67
N GLY A 169 -11.64 3.29 14.60
CA GLY A 169 -13.00 2.77 14.84
C GLY A 169 -13.03 1.35 15.42
N PHE A 170 -11.96 0.91 16.09
CA PHE A 170 -11.94 -0.40 16.75
C PHE A 170 -12.60 -0.32 18.13
N ASP A 171 -13.61 -1.17 18.33
CA ASP A 171 -14.28 -1.35 19.64
C ASP A 171 -13.31 -1.94 20.67
N HIS A 172 -13.07 -1.20 21.75
CA HIS A 172 -12.16 -1.61 22.82
C HIS A 172 -12.57 -2.93 23.51
N LYS A 173 -13.85 -3.30 23.49
CA LYS A 173 -14.35 -4.56 24.10
C LYS A 173 -14.08 -5.78 23.24
N LYS A 174 -13.94 -5.61 21.92
CA LYS A 174 -13.75 -6.71 20.97
C LYS A 174 -12.30 -7.06 20.74
N VAL A 175 -11.37 -6.23 21.21
CA VAL A 175 -9.94 -6.49 21.07
C VAL A 175 -9.49 -7.42 22.18
N LEU A 176 -8.99 -8.59 21.77
CA LEU A 176 -8.47 -9.62 22.63
C LEU A 176 -6.95 -9.68 22.48
N LEU A 177 -6.27 -10.07 23.55
CA LEU A 177 -4.82 -10.19 23.57
C LEU A 177 -4.40 -11.58 24.03
N ALA A 178 -3.63 -12.27 23.19
CA ALA A 178 -2.86 -13.43 23.59
C ALA A 178 -1.47 -12.98 24.03
N VAL A 179 -0.77 -13.82 24.81
CA VAL A 179 0.60 -13.55 25.25
C VAL A 179 1.48 -14.73 24.88
N VAL A 180 2.51 -14.47 24.10
CA VAL A 180 3.56 -15.44 23.74
C VAL A 180 4.58 -15.47 24.87
N VAL A 181 4.82 -16.66 25.43
CA VAL A 181 5.88 -16.93 26.40
C VAL A 181 6.88 -17.86 25.73
N GLN A 182 8.04 -17.33 25.36
CA GLN A 182 9.05 -18.01 24.55
C GLN A 182 10.37 -18.10 25.31
N GLN A 183 11.03 -19.25 25.24
CA GLN A 183 12.35 -19.44 25.86
C GLN A 183 13.33 -18.38 25.34
N MET A 184 14.04 -17.73 26.26
CA MET A 184 15.00 -16.70 25.97
C MET A 184 16.31 -17.32 25.49
N ILE A 185 16.81 -16.85 24.35
CA ILE A 185 18.16 -17.16 23.86
C ILE A 185 19.10 -16.03 24.29
N ALA A 186 20.34 -16.36 24.63
CA ALA A 186 21.40 -15.40 24.90
C ALA A 186 22.34 -15.31 23.68
N PRO A 187 22.00 -14.48 22.68
CA PRO A 187 22.71 -14.48 21.40
C PRO A 187 24.01 -13.69 21.41
N GLU A 188 24.93 -14.13 20.56
CA GLU A 188 26.11 -13.36 20.16
C GLU A 188 25.70 -12.24 19.19
N VAL A 189 24.79 -12.55 18.27
CA VAL A 189 24.32 -11.67 17.20
C VAL A 189 22.81 -11.84 17.05
N SER A 190 22.09 -10.74 16.85
CA SER A 190 20.67 -10.77 16.50
C SER A 190 20.34 -9.74 15.44
N GLY A 191 19.17 -9.87 14.84
CA GLY A 191 18.85 -9.05 13.70
C GLY A 191 17.44 -9.20 13.16
N ILE A 192 17.21 -8.45 12.09
CA ILE A 192 15.99 -8.45 11.31
C ILE A 192 16.34 -8.87 9.88
N MET A 193 15.47 -9.65 9.24
CA MET A 193 15.64 -10.08 7.86
C MET A 193 14.34 -9.87 7.10
N PHE A 194 14.41 -9.12 5.99
CA PHE A 194 13.33 -8.99 5.03
C PHE A 194 13.61 -9.87 3.82
N THR A 195 12.66 -10.75 3.45
CA THR A 195 12.84 -11.64 2.28
C THR A 195 12.63 -10.95 0.92
N ALA A 196 12.21 -9.68 0.97
CA ALA A 196 12.18 -8.72 -0.12
C ALA A 196 12.84 -7.40 0.33
N ASP A 197 13.49 -6.67 -0.58
CA ASP A 197 14.16 -5.41 -0.26
C ASP A 197 13.11 -4.35 0.16
N PRO A 198 13.15 -3.83 1.41
CA PRO A 198 12.12 -2.94 1.93
C PRO A 198 12.14 -1.55 1.27
N VAL A 199 13.23 -1.17 0.59
CA VAL A 199 13.41 0.16 0.00
C VAL A 199 12.81 0.23 -1.41
N ASN A 200 13.05 -0.79 -2.23
CA ASN A 200 12.62 -0.80 -3.65
C ASN A 200 11.58 -1.89 -3.97
N GLY A 201 11.22 -2.71 -2.99
CA GLY A 201 10.24 -3.79 -3.15
C GLY A 201 10.71 -5.00 -3.96
N ASN A 202 12.02 -5.13 -4.21
CA ASN A 202 12.58 -6.24 -4.98
C ASN A 202 12.50 -7.56 -4.19
N ARG A 203 11.52 -8.39 -4.54
CA ARG A 203 11.24 -9.71 -3.96
C ARG A 203 12.32 -10.78 -4.22
N ARG A 204 13.33 -10.47 -5.04
CA ARG A 204 14.49 -11.36 -5.29
C ARG A 204 15.70 -11.03 -4.42
N VAL A 205 15.67 -9.93 -3.68
CA VAL A 205 16.78 -9.50 -2.82
C VAL A 205 16.33 -9.62 -1.36
N ILE A 206 17.11 -10.36 -0.57
CA ILE A 206 16.96 -10.42 0.88
C ILE A 206 17.82 -9.32 1.49
N SER A 207 17.24 -8.59 2.45
CA SER A 207 17.95 -7.60 3.27
C SER A 207 18.09 -8.15 4.69
N ILE A 208 19.30 -8.15 5.24
CA ILE A 208 19.59 -8.61 6.60
C ILE A 208 20.26 -7.48 7.35
N ASP A 209 19.66 -7.07 8.46
CA ASP A 209 20.25 -6.16 9.44
C ASP A 209 20.73 -6.97 10.64
N ALA A 210 21.99 -6.80 11.04
CA ALA A 210 22.59 -7.56 12.14
C ALA A 210 23.36 -6.67 13.14
N GLY A 211 23.19 -6.93 14.43
CA GLY A 211 23.93 -6.30 15.51
C GLY A 211 24.31 -7.29 16.61
N PHE A 212 25.19 -6.88 17.51
CA PHE A 212 25.66 -7.74 18.61
C PHE A 212 24.68 -7.74 19.79
N GLY A 213 24.59 -8.87 20.48
CA GLY A 213 23.72 -9.05 21.63
C GLY A 213 22.23 -9.16 21.24
N LEU A 214 21.35 -8.70 22.13
CA LEU A 214 19.89 -8.77 21.98
C LEU A 214 19.34 -7.75 20.97
N GLY A 215 18.24 -8.11 20.32
CA GLY A 215 17.64 -7.34 19.23
C GLY A 215 16.96 -6.02 19.65
N GLU A 216 16.86 -5.75 20.96
CA GLU A 216 16.26 -4.51 21.50
C GLU A 216 16.92 -3.24 20.92
N THR A 217 18.23 -3.27 20.68
CA THR A 217 18.98 -2.11 20.14
C THR A 217 18.63 -1.82 18.69
N LEU A 218 18.33 -2.85 17.87
CA LEU A 218 17.92 -2.67 16.48
C LEU A 218 16.48 -2.17 16.40
N VAL A 219 15.57 -2.75 17.20
CA VAL A 219 14.15 -2.37 17.21
C VAL A 219 13.96 -0.94 17.73
N SER A 220 14.76 -0.51 18.72
CA SER A 220 14.74 0.86 19.24
C SER A 220 15.43 1.89 18.34
N GLY A 221 16.18 1.46 17.32
CA GLY A 221 16.93 2.35 16.42
C GLY A 221 18.09 3.09 17.10
N THR A 222 18.55 2.62 18.26
CA THR A 222 19.63 3.25 19.02
C THR A 222 21.02 2.97 18.45
N VAL A 223 21.15 1.95 17.59
CA VAL A 223 22.41 1.51 17.00
C VAL A 223 22.28 1.30 15.50
N THR A 224 23.32 1.66 14.75
CA THR A 224 23.41 1.36 13.31
C THR A 224 23.90 -0.09 13.13
N ALA A 225 23.02 -0.97 12.68
CA ALA A 225 23.33 -2.36 12.38
C ALA A 225 24.17 -2.53 11.09
N ASP A 226 24.78 -3.70 10.92
CA ASP A 226 25.34 -4.13 9.63
C ASP A 226 24.22 -4.48 8.67
N LEU A 227 24.32 -4.03 7.42
CA LEU A 227 23.37 -4.32 6.35
C LEU A 227 24.02 -5.23 5.30
N TYR A 228 23.39 -6.38 5.07
CA TYR A 228 23.74 -7.33 4.02
C TYR A 228 22.59 -7.45 3.01
N LYS A 229 22.90 -7.39 1.71
CA LYS A 229 21.93 -7.68 0.64
C LYS A 229 22.33 -8.95 -0.10
N VAL A 230 21.43 -9.93 -0.16
CA VAL A 230 21.67 -11.25 -0.76
C VAL A 230 20.72 -11.49 -1.92
N LYS A 231 21.24 -11.98 -3.05
CA LYS A 231 20.46 -12.42 -4.22
C LYS A 231 21.04 -13.71 -4.76
N GLU A 232 20.21 -14.74 -4.96
CA GLU A 232 20.61 -16.01 -5.59
C GLU A 232 21.89 -16.60 -4.98
N ASN A 233 21.96 -16.65 -3.65
CA ASN A 233 23.12 -17.15 -2.88
C ASN A 233 24.43 -16.35 -3.04
N ASN A 234 24.35 -15.10 -3.52
CA ASN A 234 25.48 -14.17 -3.61
C ASN A 234 25.19 -12.92 -2.78
N ILE A 235 26.20 -12.45 -2.04
CA ILE A 235 26.14 -11.18 -1.31
C ILE A 235 26.41 -10.05 -2.28
N LEU A 236 25.40 -9.23 -2.57
CA LEU A 236 25.48 -8.08 -3.47
C LEU A 236 26.09 -6.85 -2.81
N LYS A 237 25.83 -6.65 -1.51
CA LYS A 237 26.26 -5.48 -0.76
C LYS A 237 26.50 -5.86 0.70
N LYS A 238 27.59 -5.33 1.27
CA LYS A 238 27.88 -5.31 2.70
C LYS A 238 28.13 -3.87 3.13
N GLN A 239 27.42 -3.40 4.15
CA GLN A 239 27.61 -2.08 4.72
C GLN A 239 27.67 -2.24 6.24
N LEU A 240 28.85 -2.02 6.81
CA LEU A 240 29.04 -2.20 8.25
C LEU A 240 28.58 -0.96 9.01
N GLY A 241 27.79 -1.18 10.06
CA GLY A 241 27.32 -0.16 10.98
C GLY A 241 28.27 0.06 12.16
N ASP A 242 28.13 1.22 12.79
CA ASP A 242 28.88 1.60 13.99
C ASP A 242 28.15 1.07 15.25
N LYS A 243 28.46 -0.18 15.61
CA LYS A 243 27.76 -0.94 16.65
C LYS A 243 28.29 -0.60 18.05
N LYS A 244 28.16 0.66 18.47
CA LYS A 244 28.79 1.16 19.71
C LYS A 244 28.23 0.55 21.00
N ILE A 245 26.98 0.09 20.98
CA ILE A 245 26.27 -0.42 22.15
C ILE A 245 25.64 -1.76 21.78
N ALA A 246 25.63 -2.68 22.74
CA ALA A 246 24.89 -3.93 22.67
C ALA A 246 24.16 -4.19 23.99
N VAL A 247 23.00 -4.84 23.91
CA VAL A 247 22.20 -5.21 25.08
C VAL A 247 22.40 -6.69 25.37
N TYR A 248 22.59 -7.03 26.64
CA TYR A 248 22.77 -8.42 27.09
C TYR A 248 21.82 -8.74 28.24
N ALA A 249 21.39 -10.00 28.31
CA ALA A 249 20.70 -10.53 29.48
C ALA A 249 21.63 -10.51 30.72
N VAL A 250 21.07 -10.21 31.89
CA VAL A 250 21.80 -10.28 33.17
C VAL A 250 21.35 -11.49 34.00
N PRO A 251 22.24 -12.10 34.81
CA PRO A 251 21.90 -13.29 35.59
C PRO A 251 20.70 -13.11 36.53
N GLU A 252 20.52 -11.90 37.08
CA GLU A 252 19.46 -11.59 38.05
C GLU A 252 18.09 -11.31 37.41
N GLY A 253 17.97 -11.40 36.08
CA GLY A 253 16.76 -11.07 35.32
C GLY A 253 16.79 -9.67 34.70
N GLY A 254 16.16 -9.52 33.53
CA GLY A 254 16.16 -8.28 32.74
C GLY A 254 17.39 -8.10 31.83
N THR A 255 17.60 -6.88 31.31
CA THR A 255 18.65 -6.59 30.33
C THR A 255 19.54 -5.43 30.76
N ARG A 256 20.77 -5.36 30.21
CA ARG A 256 21.70 -4.25 30.45
C ARG A 256 22.44 -3.88 29.17
N GLU A 257 22.50 -2.58 28.90
CA GLU A 257 23.32 -2.00 27.85
C GLU A 257 24.81 -2.02 28.23
N ARG A 258 25.66 -2.33 27.25
CA ARG A 258 27.11 -2.28 27.36
C ARG A 258 27.70 -1.60 26.14
N SER A 259 28.63 -0.68 26.36
CA SER A 259 29.44 -0.13 25.28
C SER A 259 30.42 -1.19 24.76
N LEU A 260 30.47 -1.36 23.45
CA LEU A 260 31.43 -2.25 22.81
C LEU A 260 32.78 -1.55 22.60
N PRO A 261 33.91 -2.28 22.72
CA PRO A 261 35.21 -1.79 22.28
C PRO A 261 35.18 -1.32 20.81
N VAL A 262 35.97 -0.31 20.47
CA VAL A 262 35.98 0.29 19.13
C VAL A 262 36.33 -0.75 18.07
N GLU A 263 37.23 -1.68 18.38
CA GLU A 263 37.63 -2.78 17.51
C GLU A 263 36.42 -3.68 17.18
N MET A 264 35.66 -4.08 18.21
CA MET A 264 34.48 -4.93 18.06
C MET A 264 33.33 -4.22 17.35
N SER A 265 33.10 -2.93 17.65
CA SER A 265 32.01 -2.14 17.05
C SER A 265 32.08 -2.06 15.51
N LYS A 266 33.30 -2.15 14.95
CA LYS A 266 33.58 -2.10 13.51
C LYS A 266 33.70 -3.48 12.86
N CYS A 267 33.70 -4.55 13.64
CA CYS A 267 33.72 -5.91 13.11
C CYS A 267 32.40 -6.25 12.41
N GLN A 268 32.50 -7.11 11.40
CA GLN A 268 31.34 -7.70 10.73
C GLN A 268 30.61 -8.62 11.71
N ALA A 269 29.29 -8.43 11.90
CA ALA A 269 28.51 -9.19 12.87
C ALA A 269 28.30 -10.65 12.46
N LEU A 270 27.96 -10.90 11.19
CA LEU A 270 27.84 -12.25 10.62
C LEU A 270 28.96 -12.52 9.62
N THR A 271 29.53 -13.72 9.56
CA THR A 271 30.40 -14.09 8.43
C THR A 271 29.62 -14.19 7.11
N ASP A 272 30.32 -14.23 5.99
CA ASP A 272 29.69 -14.33 4.68
C ASP A 272 28.93 -15.67 4.54
N GLU A 273 29.48 -16.77 5.06
CA GLU A 273 28.82 -18.07 5.11
C GLU A 273 27.56 -18.04 5.98
N GLN A 274 27.64 -17.45 7.17
CA GLN A 274 26.50 -17.30 8.07
C GLN A 274 25.39 -16.47 7.43
N THR A 275 25.75 -15.40 6.72
CA THR A 275 24.81 -14.54 5.98
C THR A 275 24.04 -15.33 4.92
N LEU A 276 24.73 -16.19 4.16
CA LEU A 276 24.10 -17.04 3.14
C LEU A 276 23.20 -18.12 3.74
N VAL A 277 23.62 -18.74 4.85
CA VAL A 277 22.80 -19.72 5.58
C VAL A 277 21.51 -19.08 6.08
N LEU A 278 21.59 -17.90 6.71
CA LEU A 278 20.42 -17.17 7.19
C LEU A 278 19.48 -16.77 6.03
N ALA A 279 20.02 -16.30 4.92
CA ALA A 279 19.22 -15.99 3.73
C ALA A 279 18.48 -17.23 3.18
N ALA A 280 19.09 -18.41 3.25
CA ALA A 280 18.45 -19.66 2.85
C ALA A 280 17.31 -20.05 3.81
N ILE A 281 17.48 -19.85 5.12
CA ILE A 281 16.42 -20.02 6.13
C ILE A 281 15.25 -19.08 5.82
N GLY A 282 15.51 -17.80 5.56
CA GLY A 282 14.49 -16.82 5.19
C GLY A 282 13.70 -17.21 3.94
N LYS A 283 14.37 -17.69 2.88
CA LYS A 283 13.68 -18.21 1.69
C LYS A 283 12.86 -19.47 1.97
N ASN A 284 13.26 -20.32 2.92
CA ASN A 284 12.47 -21.49 3.31
C ASN A 284 11.15 -21.05 3.98
N ILE A 285 11.24 -20.10 4.90
CA ILE A 285 10.09 -19.52 5.61
C ILE A 285 9.14 -18.81 4.62
N GLU A 286 9.66 -17.95 3.73
CA GLU A 286 8.87 -17.28 2.70
C GLU A 286 8.12 -18.27 1.79
N ARG A 287 8.76 -19.37 1.39
CA ARG A 287 8.10 -20.41 0.59
C ARG A 287 6.98 -21.10 1.35
N HIS A 288 7.19 -21.40 2.63
CA HIS A 288 6.16 -22.03 3.46
C HIS A 288 4.96 -21.10 3.69
N LEU A 289 5.22 -19.82 3.99
CA LEU A 289 4.19 -18.82 4.27
C LEU A 289 3.62 -18.13 3.00
N SER A 290 4.12 -18.49 1.81
CA SER A 290 3.66 -18.02 0.49
C SER A 290 3.60 -16.50 0.31
N SER A 291 4.40 -15.75 1.07
CA SER A 291 4.44 -14.29 1.03
C SER A 291 5.77 -13.76 1.57
N PRO A 292 6.27 -12.60 1.11
CA PRO A 292 7.47 -12.00 1.67
C PRO A 292 7.35 -11.75 3.17
N GLN A 293 8.40 -12.07 3.92
CA GLN A 293 8.41 -12.03 5.37
C GLN A 293 9.42 -11.01 5.92
N ASP A 294 9.03 -10.40 7.03
CA ASP A 294 9.85 -9.71 8.01
C ASP A 294 10.11 -10.68 9.17
N ILE A 295 11.38 -11.02 9.41
CA ILE A 295 11.81 -12.11 10.28
C ILE A 295 12.79 -11.56 11.32
N GLU A 296 12.47 -11.72 12.60
CA GLU A 296 13.43 -11.50 13.68
C GLU A 296 14.16 -12.80 14.00
N TRP A 297 15.49 -12.71 14.14
CA TRP A 297 16.34 -13.87 14.33
C TRP A 297 17.46 -13.56 15.33
N CYS A 298 18.03 -14.62 15.89
CA CYS A 298 19.24 -14.54 16.69
C CYS A 298 20.16 -15.73 16.45
N PHE A 299 21.45 -15.54 16.73
CA PHE A 299 22.51 -16.51 16.53
C PHE A 299 23.24 -16.75 17.86
N ALA A 300 23.27 -18.01 18.29
CA ALA A 300 23.91 -18.45 19.52
C ALA A 300 24.50 -19.85 19.31
N ASP A 301 25.72 -20.08 19.78
CA ASP A 301 26.36 -21.41 19.79
C ASP A 301 26.41 -22.08 18.40
N GLY A 302 26.58 -21.29 17.34
CA GLY A 302 26.61 -21.80 15.96
C GLY A 302 25.24 -22.04 15.31
N ILE A 303 24.14 -21.73 16.01
CA ILE A 303 22.77 -22.04 15.59
C ILE A 303 21.97 -20.74 15.40
N PHE A 304 21.26 -20.66 14.27
CA PHE A 304 20.24 -19.64 14.05
C PHE A 304 18.90 -20.05 14.65
N TYR A 305 18.30 -19.14 15.40
CA TYR A 305 16.96 -19.24 15.96
C TYR A 305 16.08 -18.15 15.38
N ILE A 306 14.86 -18.50 15.01
CA ILE A 306 13.84 -17.56 14.54
C ILE A 306 12.89 -17.27 15.70
N VAL A 307 12.84 -16.00 16.10
CA VAL A 307 12.05 -15.55 17.26
C VAL A 307 10.75 -14.87 16.84
N GLN A 308 10.63 -14.50 15.55
CA GLN A 308 9.40 -13.97 14.97
C GLN A 308 9.42 -14.04 13.44
N SER A 309 8.23 -14.19 12.81
CA SER A 309 8.00 -13.96 11.38
C SER A 309 6.67 -13.23 11.19
N ARG A 310 6.60 -12.29 10.24
CA ARG A 310 5.38 -11.56 9.85
C ARG A 310 5.38 -11.26 8.35
N PRO A 311 4.23 -11.17 7.69
CA PRO A 311 4.17 -10.76 6.29
C PRO A 311 4.54 -9.27 6.10
N ILE A 312 5.29 -8.96 5.05
CA ILE A 312 5.59 -7.55 4.69
C ILE A 312 4.36 -6.92 4.02
N THR A 313 3.70 -5.98 4.71
CA THR A 313 2.45 -5.34 4.26
C THR A 313 2.66 -4.05 3.46
N THR A 314 3.89 -3.54 3.38
CA THR A 314 4.23 -2.27 2.70
C THR A 314 4.56 -2.43 1.22
N LEU A 315 4.72 -3.66 0.73
CA LEU A 315 5.09 -3.92 -0.66
C LEU A 315 3.92 -3.61 -1.61
N TYR A 316 4.21 -2.88 -2.69
CA TYR A 316 3.26 -2.74 -3.78
C TYR A 316 2.95 -4.12 -4.40
N PRO A 317 1.68 -4.50 -4.60
CA PRO A 317 1.32 -5.81 -5.12
C PRO A 317 1.82 -6.01 -6.55
N LEU A 318 1.98 -7.28 -6.96
CA LEU A 318 2.31 -7.62 -8.34
C LEU A 318 1.04 -7.95 -9.13
N PRO A 319 1.03 -7.75 -10.45
CA PRO A 319 -0.05 -8.25 -11.29
C PRO A 319 -0.13 -9.78 -11.23
N GLU A 320 -1.36 -10.31 -11.24
CA GLU A 320 -1.59 -11.73 -11.43
C GLU A 320 -1.43 -12.07 -12.91
N LEU A 321 -0.33 -12.75 -13.26
CA LEU A 321 0.01 -13.12 -14.63
C LEU A 321 0.06 -14.63 -14.77
N ALA A 322 -0.28 -15.13 -15.96
CA ALA A 322 -0.24 -16.57 -16.27
C ALA A 322 1.19 -17.11 -16.42
N ASP A 323 2.20 -16.25 -16.54
CA ASP A 323 3.60 -16.64 -16.71
C ASP A 323 4.52 -15.95 -15.69
N ASN A 324 5.67 -16.58 -15.44
CA ASN A 324 6.74 -16.05 -14.57
C ASN A 324 7.81 -15.29 -15.35
N ARG A 325 7.47 -14.74 -16.53
CA ARG A 325 8.44 -14.00 -17.36
C ARG A 325 8.74 -12.64 -16.73
N PHE A 326 9.95 -12.14 -16.98
CA PHE A 326 10.29 -10.78 -16.57
C PHE A 326 9.51 -9.80 -17.46
N ARG A 327 8.78 -8.88 -16.83
CA ARG A 327 7.94 -7.89 -17.51
C ARG A 327 8.18 -6.49 -16.96
N VAL A 328 7.93 -5.49 -17.79
CA VAL A 328 8.04 -4.07 -17.43
C VAL A 328 6.68 -3.42 -17.62
N PHE A 329 6.16 -2.82 -16.55
CA PHE A 329 4.86 -2.15 -16.54
C PHE A 329 5.05 -0.65 -16.32
N ALA A 330 4.39 0.17 -17.12
CA ALA A 330 4.33 1.62 -16.94
C ALA A 330 3.02 2.01 -16.25
N SER A 331 3.08 2.92 -15.28
CA SER A 331 1.90 3.37 -14.54
C SER A 331 1.07 4.33 -15.39
N LEU A 332 -0.18 3.95 -15.71
CA LEU A 332 -1.12 4.85 -16.37
C LEU A 332 -1.52 6.01 -15.44
N GLY A 333 -1.61 5.74 -14.13
CA GLY A 333 -1.94 6.76 -13.14
C GLY A 333 -0.97 7.94 -13.12
N HIS A 334 0.33 7.71 -13.33
CA HIS A 334 1.30 8.81 -13.45
C HIS A 334 1.10 9.60 -14.75
N GLN A 335 0.84 8.92 -15.87
CA GLN A 335 0.55 9.59 -17.15
C GLN A 335 -0.74 10.41 -17.11
N GLN A 336 -1.73 9.97 -16.33
CA GLN A 336 -3.01 10.63 -16.17
C GLN A 336 -3.06 11.61 -14.98
N MET A 337 -1.95 11.79 -14.27
CA MET A 337 -1.89 12.55 -13.00
C MET A 337 -2.96 12.11 -11.98
N MET A 338 -3.30 10.82 -12.00
CA MET A 338 -4.26 10.17 -11.11
C MET A 338 -3.61 8.96 -10.45
N THR A 339 -2.86 9.22 -9.38
CA THR A 339 -2.11 8.20 -8.62
C THR A 339 -2.90 7.62 -7.46
N ASP A 340 -4.14 8.05 -7.25
CA ASP A 340 -5.03 7.49 -6.24
C ASP A 340 -5.53 6.10 -6.64
N PRO A 341 -5.81 5.20 -5.68
CA PRO A 341 -6.45 3.93 -5.98
C PRO A 341 -7.89 4.16 -6.46
N MET A 342 -8.26 3.42 -7.50
CA MET A 342 -9.60 3.37 -8.05
C MET A 342 -10.41 2.26 -7.36
N LYS A 343 -11.71 2.50 -7.16
CA LYS A 343 -12.61 1.47 -6.63
C LYS A 343 -12.86 0.36 -7.67
N PRO A 344 -13.24 -0.86 -7.27
CA PRO A 344 -13.47 -1.98 -8.19
C PRO A 344 -14.44 -1.67 -9.35
N LEU A 345 -15.52 -0.92 -9.07
CA LEU A 345 -16.47 -0.51 -10.11
C LEU A 345 -15.81 0.42 -11.15
N GLY A 346 -14.95 1.36 -10.73
CA GLY A 346 -14.19 2.21 -11.64
C GLY A 346 -13.24 1.42 -12.52
N LEU A 347 -12.49 0.48 -11.93
CA LEU A 347 -11.57 -0.41 -12.67
C LEU A 347 -12.31 -1.31 -13.68
N SER A 348 -13.54 -1.72 -13.39
CA SER A 348 -14.33 -2.62 -14.24
C SER A 348 -14.57 -2.07 -15.66
N LEU A 349 -14.59 -0.74 -15.82
CA LEU A 349 -14.74 -0.11 -17.13
C LEU A 349 -13.49 -0.23 -18.01
N PHE A 350 -12.33 -0.50 -17.42
CA PHE A 350 -11.06 -0.70 -18.12
C PHE A 350 -10.72 -2.17 -18.35
N HIS A 351 -11.63 -3.08 -17.97
CA HIS A 351 -11.55 -4.50 -18.33
C HIS A 351 -12.14 -4.70 -19.72
N PHE A 352 -11.27 -4.86 -20.72
CA PHE A 352 -11.63 -5.10 -22.11
C PHE A 352 -11.58 -6.58 -22.48
N SER A 353 -12.39 -6.99 -23.45
CA SER A 353 -12.30 -8.34 -24.02
C SER A 353 -11.10 -8.49 -24.96
N GLU A 354 -10.73 -9.73 -25.28
CA GLU A 354 -9.73 -10.01 -26.32
C GLU A 354 -10.09 -9.31 -27.66
N PRO A 355 -9.11 -8.79 -28.43
CA PRO A 355 -7.66 -8.87 -28.24
C PRO A 355 -7.06 -7.78 -27.31
N TYR A 356 -7.89 -7.03 -26.57
CA TYR A 356 -7.48 -5.84 -25.81
C TYR A 356 -7.31 -6.08 -24.30
N ALA A 357 -7.59 -7.30 -23.84
CA ALA A 357 -7.61 -7.66 -22.42
C ALA A 357 -6.28 -7.41 -21.68
N GLN A 358 -5.16 -7.44 -22.41
CA GLN A 358 -3.81 -7.31 -21.83
C GLN A 358 -3.24 -5.88 -21.92
N ILE A 359 -3.98 -4.91 -22.48
CA ILE A 359 -3.48 -3.54 -22.64
C ILE A 359 -3.35 -2.83 -21.30
N LEU A 360 -4.37 -2.97 -20.44
CA LEU A 360 -4.43 -2.35 -19.12
C LEU A 360 -4.52 -3.44 -18.06
N VAL A 361 -3.54 -3.46 -17.16
CA VAL A 361 -3.42 -4.42 -16.08
C VAL A 361 -3.72 -3.72 -14.75
N PRO A 362 -4.79 -4.10 -14.05
CA PRO A 362 -5.10 -3.55 -12.74
C PRO A 362 -4.18 -4.17 -11.67
N VAL A 363 -3.48 -3.33 -10.90
CA VAL A 363 -2.59 -3.75 -9.82
C VAL A 363 -2.71 -2.77 -8.67
N GLY A 364 -3.04 -3.24 -7.46
CA GLY A 364 -3.09 -2.38 -6.26
C GLY A 364 -4.09 -1.22 -6.38
N GLY A 365 -5.22 -1.45 -7.05
CA GLY A 365 -6.24 -0.43 -7.30
C GLY A 365 -5.88 0.56 -8.41
N ARG A 366 -4.80 0.36 -9.18
CA ARG A 366 -4.34 1.29 -10.22
C ARG A 366 -4.12 0.56 -11.55
N LEU A 367 -4.09 1.30 -12.64
CA LEU A 367 -3.92 0.76 -14.00
C LEU A 367 -2.47 0.89 -14.47
N PHE A 368 -1.98 -0.16 -15.12
CA PHE A 368 -0.64 -0.23 -15.71
C PHE A 368 -0.71 -0.73 -17.16
N CYS A 369 0.25 -0.32 -17.98
CA CYS A 369 0.43 -0.80 -19.34
C CYS A 369 1.66 -1.71 -19.41
N ASP A 370 1.55 -2.87 -20.05
CA ASP A 370 2.70 -3.72 -20.32
C ASP A 370 3.55 -3.11 -21.45
N ILE A 371 4.76 -2.68 -21.11
CA ILE A 371 5.74 -2.08 -22.04
C ILE A 371 6.97 -2.95 -22.24
N THR A 372 6.89 -4.24 -21.86
CA THR A 372 7.98 -5.21 -21.95
C THR A 372 8.61 -5.23 -23.34
N SER A 373 7.78 -5.28 -24.39
CA SER A 373 8.21 -5.30 -25.79
C SER A 373 9.01 -4.05 -26.21
N THR A 374 8.68 -2.88 -25.65
CA THR A 374 9.37 -1.60 -25.94
C THR A 374 10.71 -1.49 -25.21
N CYS A 375 10.92 -2.30 -24.18
CA CYS A 375 12.15 -2.38 -23.40
C CYS A 375 13.12 -3.46 -23.89
N SER A 376 12.67 -4.37 -24.76
CA SER A 376 13.48 -5.47 -25.28
C SER A 376 14.67 -5.02 -26.14
N PRO A 377 15.78 -5.79 -26.16
CA PRO A 377 16.98 -5.46 -26.92
C PRO A 377 16.68 -5.18 -28.41
N GLY A 378 17.24 -4.10 -28.96
CA GLY A 378 17.13 -3.75 -30.38
C GLY A 378 15.86 -2.97 -30.77
N GLN A 379 14.93 -2.72 -29.85
CA GLN A 379 13.78 -1.86 -30.08
C GLN A 379 14.11 -0.40 -29.74
N LYS A 380 13.79 0.54 -30.66
CA LYS A 380 13.91 1.97 -30.37
C LYS A 380 12.78 2.38 -29.42
N GLN A 381 13.06 3.31 -28.50
CA GLN A 381 12.03 3.91 -27.65
C GLN A 381 10.96 4.56 -28.53
N SER A 382 9.69 4.34 -28.20
CA SER A 382 8.61 5.11 -28.79
C SER A 382 8.81 6.57 -28.42
N ILE A 383 9.03 7.43 -29.41
CA ILE A 383 9.17 8.89 -29.23
C ILE A 383 7.99 9.41 -28.41
N VAL A 384 6.79 8.91 -28.69
CA VAL A 384 5.53 9.32 -28.03
C VAL A 384 5.55 9.09 -26.51
N MET A 385 6.10 7.98 -26.02
CA MET A 385 6.13 7.72 -24.58
C MET A 385 7.15 8.58 -23.82
N GLY A 386 8.28 8.91 -24.44
CA GLY A 386 9.30 9.78 -23.83
C GLY A 386 8.91 11.27 -23.82
N THR A 387 8.08 11.70 -24.77
CA THR A 387 7.63 13.10 -24.88
C THR A 387 6.46 13.44 -23.94
N MET A 388 5.62 12.47 -23.58
CA MET A 388 4.43 12.74 -22.75
C MET A 388 4.73 12.88 -21.25
N ASP A 389 5.80 12.25 -20.74
CA ASP A 389 6.25 12.40 -19.35
C ASP A 389 7.77 12.15 -19.26
N VAL A 390 8.52 13.19 -18.89
CA VAL A 390 10.00 13.17 -18.83
C VAL A 390 10.51 12.22 -17.74
N LEU A 391 9.82 12.13 -16.60
CA LEU A 391 10.22 11.27 -15.48
C LEU A 391 9.97 9.80 -15.81
N MET A 392 8.83 9.49 -16.43
CA MET A 392 8.52 8.16 -16.95
C MET A 392 9.51 7.76 -18.04
N GLY A 393 9.84 8.68 -18.96
CA GLY A 393 10.86 8.47 -19.98
C GLY A 393 12.21 8.11 -19.37
N SER A 394 12.65 8.86 -18.36
CA SER A 394 13.90 8.62 -17.63
C SER A 394 13.91 7.28 -16.91
N ALA A 395 12.79 6.89 -16.28
CA ALA A 395 12.66 5.59 -15.61
C ALA A 395 12.71 4.41 -16.60
N ILE A 396 12.08 4.55 -17.77
CA ILE A 396 12.17 3.56 -18.85
C ILE A 396 13.61 3.44 -19.36
N ASP A 397 14.31 4.57 -19.52
CA ASP A 397 15.70 4.58 -19.95
C ASP A 397 16.64 3.94 -18.92
N GLU A 398 16.39 4.14 -17.63
CA GLU A 398 17.12 3.44 -16.57
C GLU A 398 16.98 1.92 -16.69
N VAL A 399 15.75 1.42 -16.92
CA VAL A 399 15.50 0.00 -17.15
C VAL A 399 16.23 -0.52 -18.38
N LYS A 400 16.23 0.23 -19.49
CA LYS A 400 16.93 -0.14 -20.73
C LYS A 400 18.46 -0.14 -20.59
N ASN A 401 19.00 0.72 -19.74
CA ASN A 401 20.44 0.80 -19.50
C ASN A 401 20.94 -0.31 -18.56
N ARG A 402 20.03 -0.99 -17.84
CA ARG A 402 20.33 -2.14 -16.99
C ARG A 402 20.44 -3.44 -17.77
N ARG A 403 21.66 -3.77 -18.20
CA ARG A 403 21.99 -4.99 -18.96
C ARG A 403 21.51 -6.27 -18.29
N ASP A 404 21.55 -6.34 -16.96
CA ASP A 404 21.10 -7.49 -16.17
C ASP A 404 19.58 -7.72 -16.31
N LEU A 405 18.78 -6.65 -16.38
CA LEU A 405 17.34 -6.73 -16.58
C LEU A 405 16.99 -6.99 -18.04
N VAL A 406 17.66 -6.29 -18.95
CA VAL A 406 17.43 -6.43 -20.40
C VAL A 406 17.76 -7.84 -20.89
N ALA A 407 18.74 -8.52 -20.28
CA ALA A 407 19.03 -9.92 -20.58
C ALA A 407 17.90 -10.90 -20.16
N LEU A 408 17.08 -10.53 -19.18
CA LEU A 408 15.93 -11.33 -18.72
C LEU A 408 14.69 -11.12 -19.61
N LEU A 409 14.65 -10.03 -20.38
CA LEU A 409 13.61 -9.78 -21.37
C LEU A 409 13.80 -10.76 -22.52
N GLN A 410 13.01 -11.84 -22.51
CA GLN A 410 12.94 -12.69 -23.69
C GLN A 410 12.40 -11.84 -24.85
N PRO A 411 13.02 -11.88 -26.05
CA PRO A 411 12.34 -11.37 -27.22
C PRO A 411 11.05 -12.17 -27.31
N GLU A 412 9.89 -11.50 -27.22
CA GLU A 412 8.65 -12.17 -27.57
C GLU A 412 8.89 -12.79 -28.95
N ALA A 413 8.53 -14.08 -29.09
CA ALA A 413 8.44 -14.69 -30.40
C ALA A 413 7.73 -13.65 -31.25
N LYS A 414 8.44 -13.09 -32.25
CA LYS A 414 7.92 -12.05 -33.13
C LYS A 414 6.47 -12.44 -33.32
N GLN A 415 5.50 -11.66 -32.81
CA GLN A 415 4.17 -11.77 -33.37
C GLN A 415 4.45 -11.65 -34.85
N THR A 416 4.32 -12.76 -35.57
CA THR A 416 4.76 -12.85 -36.94
C THR A 416 3.91 -11.80 -37.60
N PHE A 417 4.54 -10.65 -37.89
CA PHE A 417 3.91 -9.57 -38.61
C PHE A 417 3.60 -10.21 -39.95
N SER A 418 2.40 -10.76 -40.07
CA SER A 418 1.93 -11.28 -41.33
C SER A 418 1.98 -10.09 -42.28
N PHE A 419 2.32 -10.34 -43.54
CA PHE A 419 2.25 -9.30 -44.56
C PHE A 419 0.86 -8.62 -44.62
N ALA A 420 -0.19 -9.24 -44.06
CA ALA A 420 -1.50 -8.65 -43.85
C ALA A 420 -1.58 -7.65 -42.66
N GLY A 421 -0.79 -7.82 -41.61
CA GLY A 421 -0.67 -6.88 -40.48
C GLY A 421 0.09 -5.59 -40.84
N LEU A 422 1.09 -5.68 -41.71
CA LEU A 422 1.77 -4.50 -42.28
C LEU A 422 0.83 -3.62 -43.13
N LYS A 423 -0.13 -4.21 -43.84
CA LYS A 423 -1.21 -3.46 -44.51
C LYS A 423 -2.17 -2.76 -43.53
N LYS A 424 -2.38 -3.32 -42.32
CA LYS A 424 -3.21 -2.68 -41.27
C LYS A 424 -2.50 -1.51 -40.57
N LEU A 425 -1.16 -1.50 -40.50
CA LEU A 425 -0.37 -0.37 -39.99
C LEU A 425 -0.13 0.74 -41.03
N ALA A 426 -0.20 0.42 -42.32
CA ALA A 426 -0.06 1.41 -43.40
C ALA A 426 -1.16 2.48 -43.35
N GLY A 427 -2.41 2.11 -43.01
CA GLY A 427 -3.53 3.05 -42.92
C GLY A 427 -3.35 4.15 -41.85
N PRO A 428 -3.07 3.80 -40.59
CA PRO A 428 -2.78 4.78 -39.53
C PRO A 428 -1.55 5.65 -39.82
N VAL A 429 -0.45 5.07 -40.32
CA VAL A 429 0.76 5.84 -40.67
C VAL A 429 0.51 6.79 -41.84
N PHE A 430 -0.24 6.35 -42.86
CA PHE A 430 -0.67 7.20 -43.96
C PHE A 430 -1.56 8.34 -43.47
N LYS A 431 -2.53 8.07 -42.58
CA LYS A 431 -3.36 9.11 -41.95
C LYS A 431 -2.53 10.11 -41.13
N ILE A 432 -1.50 9.67 -40.42
CA ILE A 432 -0.60 10.56 -39.67
C ILE A 432 0.15 11.47 -40.65
N LEU A 433 0.73 10.90 -41.73
CA LEU A 433 1.46 11.65 -42.75
C LEU A 433 0.56 12.64 -43.51
N GLU A 434 -0.66 12.22 -43.84
CA GLU A 434 -1.71 13.05 -44.46
C GLU A 434 -2.11 14.23 -43.55
N ASN A 435 -2.34 13.99 -42.26
CA ASN A 435 -2.63 15.05 -41.28
C ASN A 435 -1.43 16.01 -41.09
N LEU A 436 -0.20 15.51 -41.16
CA LEU A 436 1.01 16.34 -41.06
C LEU A 436 1.24 17.24 -42.27
N THR A 437 0.71 16.89 -43.46
CA THR A 437 1.11 17.52 -44.72
C THR A 437 0.00 18.23 -45.49
N ALA A 438 -1.30 17.95 -45.25
CA ALA A 438 -2.32 18.47 -46.18
C ALA A 438 -3.80 18.47 -45.72
N LYS A 439 -4.14 18.45 -44.41
CA LYS A 439 -5.55 18.56 -43.99
C LYS A 439 -5.93 19.94 -43.49
N ASP A 440 -7.13 20.37 -43.89
CA ASP A 440 -7.84 21.48 -43.25
C ASP A 440 -8.04 21.13 -41.76
N PRO A 441 -7.43 21.89 -40.83
CA PRO A 441 -7.58 21.68 -39.40
C PRO A 441 -9.06 21.69 -38.96
N SER A 442 -9.95 22.31 -39.74
CA SER A 442 -11.38 22.34 -39.46
C SER A 442 -12.04 20.95 -39.43
N GLN A 443 -11.45 19.94 -40.09
CA GLN A 443 -11.95 18.57 -40.04
C GLN A 443 -11.83 17.93 -38.66
N ALA A 444 -10.91 18.41 -37.80
CA ALA A 444 -10.87 17.99 -36.41
C ALA A 444 -12.12 18.46 -35.64
N TYR A 445 -12.77 19.55 -36.07
CA TYR A 445 -14.00 20.04 -35.44
C TYR A 445 -15.22 19.16 -35.70
N ASN A 446 -15.26 18.44 -36.83
CA ASN A 446 -16.32 17.46 -37.10
C ASN A 446 -16.33 16.33 -36.06
N PHE A 447 -15.21 16.09 -35.36
CA PHE A 447 -15.11 15.09 -34.32
C PHE A 447 -15.88 15.47 -33.04
N TYR A 448 -15.98 16.77 -32.73
CA TYR A 448 -16.72 17.25 -31.55
C TYR A 448 -18.22 16.98 -31.70
N GLY A 449 -18.82 17.38 -32.84
CA GLY A 449 -20.24 17.13 -33.10
C GLY A 449 -20.60 15.65 -33.09
N LEU A 450 -19.76 14.79 -33.69
CA LEU A 450 -19.94 13.34 -33.65
C LEU A 450 -19.85 12.75 -32.22
N SER A 451 -19.07 13.37 -31.34
CA SER A 451 -18.99 12.94 -29.93
C SER A 451 -20.26 13.29 -29.17
N GLU A 452 -20.77 14.52 -29.34
CA GLU A 452 -22.01 14.97 -28.70
C GLU A 452 -23.22 14.15 -29.14
N GLU A 453 -23.35 13.88 -30.45
CA GLU A 453 -24.43 13.04 -30.99
C GLU A 453 -24.42 11.63 -30.38
N LYS A 454 -23.23 11.00 -30.27
CA LYS A 454 -23.08 9.69 -29.66
C LYS A 454 -23.43 9.68 -28.18
N ILE A 455 -23.02 10.72 -27.44
CA ILE A 455 -23.36 10.85 -26.02
C ILE A 455 -24.88 10.97 -25.85
N ALA A 456 -25.54 11.78 -26.68
CA ALA A 456 -26.99 11.94 -26.65
C ALA A 456 -27.73 10.64 -26.99
N GLU A 457 -27.29 9.90 -28.02
CA GLU A 457 -27.85 8.60 -28.40
C GLU A 457 -27.71 7.57 -27.27
N ALA A 458 -26.53 7.51 -26.63
CA ALA A 458 -26.29 6.63 -25.50
C ALA A 458 -27.17 6.99 -24.30
N GLN A 459 -27.34 8.28 -23.99
CA GLN A 459 -28.23 8.75 -22.92
C GLN A 459 -29.68 8.34 -23.17
N GLN A 460 -30.21 8.64 -24.36
CA GLN A 460 -31.58 8.28 -24.73
C GLN A 460 -31.82 6.76 -24.67
N THR A 461 -30.84 5.97 -25.09
CA THR A 461 -30.93 4.50 -25.02
C THR A 461 -30.91 4.01 -23.57
N LEU A 462 -30.03 4.57 -22.72
CA LEU A 462 -29.91 4.20 -21.31
C LEU A 462 -31.17 4.53 -20.47
N GLU A 463 -31.97 5.52 -20.88
CA GLU A 463 -33.25 5.86 -20.26
C GLU A 463 -34.33 4.81 -20.55
N GLN A 464 -34.25 4.12 -21.69
CA GLN A 464 -35.22 3.11 -22.12
C GLN A 464 -34.91 1.71 -21.60
N LEU A 465 -33.70 1.48 -21.08
CA LEU A 465 -33.23 0.18 -20.59
C LEU A 465 -33.28 0.09 -19.06
N ALA A 466 -33.59 -1.11 -18.55
CA ALA A 466 -33.66 -1.39 -17.12
C ALA A 466 -32.88 -2.66 -16.74
N GLY A 467 -32.49 -2.77 -15.47
CA GLY A 467 -31.86 -3.96 -14.90
C GLY A 467 -30.63 -4.43 -15.67
N GLY A 468 -30.55 -5.74 -15.95
CA GLY A 468 -29.40 -6.36 -16.61
C GLY A 468 -29.18 -5.92 -18.06
N ASP A 469 -30.21 -5.47 -18.77
CA ASP A 469 -30.08 -4.97 -20.15
C ASP A 469 -29.27 -3.68 -20.20
N LYS A 470 -29.43 -2.82 -19.19
CA LYS A 470 -28.64 -1.59 -19.06
C LYS A 470 -27.15 -1.89 -18.88
N ILE A 471 -26.80 -2.89 -18.06
CA ILE A 471 -25.42 -3.32 -17.84
C ILE A 471 -24.81 -3.90 -19.12
N ARG A 472 -25.55 -4.74 -19.84
CA ARG A 472 -25.12 -5.30 -21.14
C ARG A 472 -24.88 -4.22 -22.19
N PHE A 473 -25.74 -3.21 -22.22
CA PHE A 473 -25.56 -2.06 -23.11
C PHE A 473 -24.26 -1.32 -22.79
N ILE A 474 -24.01 -0.99 -21.52
CA ILE A 474 -22.77 -0.30 -21.09
C ILE A 474 -21.53 -1.10 -21.45
N ASP A 475 -21.55 -2.43 -21.26
CA ASP A 475 -20.40 -3.30 -21.58
C ASP A 475 -20.12 -3.37 -23.10
N ARG A 476 -21.16 -3.30 -23.93
CA ARG A 476 -20.99 -3.19 -25.39
C ARG A 476 -20.51 -1.80 -25.79
N ASP A 477 -21.15 -0.76 -25.27
CA ASP A 477 -20.88 0.64 -25.60
C ASP A 477 -19.45 1.04 -25.25
N LYS A 478 -18.93 0.62 -24.08
CA LYS A 478 -17.53 0.87 -23.69
C LYS A 478 -16.54 0.29 -24.70
N MET A 479 -16.83 -0.90 -25.26
CA MET A 479 -15.98 -1.55 -26.26
C MET A 479 -16.04 -0.84 -27.61
N GLU A 480 -17.22 -0.34 -28.00
CA GLU A 480 -17.39 0.45 -29.22
C GLU A 480 -16.71 1.80 -29.12
N MET A 481 -16.86 2.48 -27.98
CA MET A 481 -16.14 3.72 -27.65
C MET A 481 -14.62 3.48 -27.71
N PHE A 482 -14.11 2.45 -27.03
CA PHE A 482 -12.68 2.14 -27.03
C PHE A 482 -12.14 1.83 -28.45
N LYS A 483 -12.87 1.05 -29.26
CA LYS A 483 -12.52 0.81 -30.67
C LYS A 483 -12.55 2.10 -31.48
N TRP A 484 -13.54 2.96 -31.26
CA TRP A 484 -13.67 4.23 -31.95
C TRP A 484 -12.52 5.18 -31.59
N VAL A 485 -12.06 5.19 -30.34
CA VAL A 485 -10.85 5.91 -29.91
C VAL A 485 -9.61 5.37 -30.61
N LEU A 486 -9.36 4.05 -30.54
CA LEU A 486 -8.14 3.43 -31.08
C LEU A 486 -8.07 3.38 -32.61
N GLN A 487 -9.17 3.06 -33.27
CA GLN A 487 -9.25 2.80 -34.72
C GLN A 487 -9.80 3.99 -35.51
N GLY A 488 -10.37 4.98 -34.82
CA GLY A 488 -11.01 6.13 -35.44
C GLY A 488 -10.05 7.25 -35.86
N ASN A 489 -10.66 8.37 -36.24
CA ASN A 489 -9.97 9.57 -36.73
C ASN A 489 -9.35 10.44 -35.61
N MET A 490 -9.25 9.95 -34.35
CA MET A 490 -8.73 10.74 -33.23
C MET A 490 -7.22 10.53 -33.00
N MET A 491 -6.77 9.27 -32.89
CA MET A 491 -5.35 8.98 -32.62
C MET A 491 -4.42 9.46 -33.74
N GLY A 492 -4.89 9.47 -34.99
CA GLY A 492 -4.11 9.95 -36.15
C GLY A 492 -3.73 11.44 -36.02
N PRO A 493 -4.71 12.36 -35.92
CA PRO A 493 -4.45 13.77 -35.66
C PRO A 493 -3.69 14.04 -34.36
N PHE A 494 -3.99 13.31 -33.28
CA PHE A 494 -3.28 13.46 -32.01
C PHE A 494 -1.78 13.11 -32.12
N ILE A 495 -1.46 11.99 -32.76
CA ILE A 495 -0.06 11.62 -33.01
C ILE A 495 0.59 12.62 -33.98
N ALA A 496 -0.13 13.07 -35.01
CA ALA A 496 0.35 14.08 -35.94
C ALA A 496 0.68 15.41 -35.23
N SER A 497 -0.14 15.86 -34.27
CA SER A 497 0.15 17.10 -33.52
C SER A 497 1.40 16.97 -32.64
N ILE A 498 1.59 15.82 -31.98
CA ILE A 498 2.82 15.55 -31.20
C ILE A 498 4.05 15.58 -32.11
N LEU A 499 3.98 14.90 -33.27
CA LEU A 499 5.08 14.87 -34.23
C LEU A 499 5.36 16.23 -34.85
N ALA A 500 4.32 17.02 -35.13
CA ALA A 500 4.46 18.38 -35.65
C ALA A 500 5.19 19.27 -34.65
N PHE A 501 4.81 19.21 -33.36
CA PHE A 501 5.45 19.99 -32.31
C PHE A 501 6.94 19.60 -32.15
N GLU A 502 7.25 18.31 -32.18
CA GLU A 502 8.63 17.79 -32.12
C GLU A 502 9.47 18.20 -33.36
N LEU A 503 8.84 18.30 -34.53
CA LEU A 503 9.52 18.80 -35.74
C LEU A 503 9.78 20.30 -35.64
N ILE A 504 8.80 21.08 -35.17
CA ILE A 504 8.95 22.53 -34.94
C ILE A 504 10.07 22.77 -33.93
N ASP A 505 10.08 22.08 -32.79
CA ASP A 505 11.14 22.17 -31.78
C ASP A 505 12.53 21.87 -32.37
N ARG A 506 12.66 20.77 -33.12
CA ARG A 506 13.94 20.41 -33.77
C ARG A 506 14.38 21.43 -34.83
N PHE A 507 13.47 21.96 -35.63
CA PHE A 507 13.79 22.98 -36.62
C PHE A 507 14.16 24.31 -35.96
N CYS A 508 13.47 24.73 -34.91
CA CYS A 508 13.83 25.91 -34.12
C CYS A 508 15.23 25.77 -33.54
N LYS A 509 15.54 24.64 -32.85
CA LYS A 509 16.90 24.39 -32.33
C LYS A 509 17.96 24.42 -33.42
N ARG A 510 17.67 23.84 -34.59
CA ARG A 510 18.61 23.77 -35.71
C ARG A 510 18.82 25.11 -36.41
N TRP A 511 17.77 25.91 -36.60
CA TRP A 511 17.79 27.13 -37.40
C TRP A 511 18.06 28.38 -36.57
N LEU A 512 17.55 28.42 -35.34
CA LEU A 512 17.57 29.59 -34.45
C LEU A 512 18.49 29.40 -33.24
N GLY A 513 18.93 28.17 -32.95
CA GLY A 513 19.83 27.86 -31.82
C GLY A 513 19.11 27.68 -30.48
N ASP A 514 17.80 27.94 -30.39
CA ASP A 514 16.95 27.63 -29.24
C ASP A 514 15.52 27.23 -29.67
N SER A 515 14.66 26.94 -28.68
CA SER A 515 13.27 26.50 -28.87
C SER A 515 12.31 27.09 -27.84
N LYS A 516 12.74 28.11 -27.08
CA LYS A 516 11.94 28.65 -25.96
C LYS A 516 10.60 29.21 -26.45
N GLU A 517 10.59 29.81 -27.63
CA GLU A 517 9.38 30.38 -28.25
C GLU A 517 8.39 29.32 -28.75
N VAL A 518 8.79 28.05 -28.88
CA VAL A 518 7.89 26.97 -29.34
C VAL A 518 6.79 26.70 -28.31
N GLU A 519 7.10 26.83 -27.02
CA GLU A 519 6.10 26.71 -25.95
C GLU A 519 5.05 27.83 -26.03
N HIS A 520 5.44 29.04 -26.46
CA HIS A 520 4.52 30.16 -26.65
C HIS A 520 3.53 29.91 -27.79
N LEU A 521 3.90 29.15 -28.83
CA LEU A 521 2.98 28.76 -29.91
C LEU A 521 1.84 27.85 -29.44
N GLY A 522 2.04 27.13 -28.33
CA GLY A 522 1.03 26.26 -27.72
C GLY A 522 0.04 26.99 -26.81
N LYS A 523 0.16 28.31 -26.63
CA LYS A 523 -0.71 29.08 -25.72
C LYS A 523 -2.04 29.46 -26.39
N SER A 524 -3.12 29.32 -25.62
CA SER A 524 -4.48 29.70 -26.01
C SER A 524 -5.00 29.11 -27.33
N PRO A 525 -4.83 27.79 -27.59
CA PRO A 525 -5.51 27.17 -28.72
C PRO A 525 -7.03 27.24 -28.49
N PRO A 526 -7.82 27.63 -29.52
CA PRO A 526 -9.28 27.64 -29.41
C PRO A 526 -9.81 26.20 -29.23
N ARG A 527 -10.99 26.04 -28.60
CA ARG A 527 -11.68 24.76 -28.43
C ARG A 527 -10.90 23.72 -27.61
N ASN A 528 -10.16 24.20 -26.62
CA ASN A 528 -9.62 23.35 -25.57
C ASN A 528 -10.60 23.36 -24.38
N ASP A 529 -11.38 22.30 -24.26
CA ASP A 529 -12.44 22.17 -23.24
C ASP A 529 -11.94 22.44 -21.81
N THR A 530 -10.70 22.04 -21.48
CA THR A 530 -10.14 22.25 -20.13
C THR A 530 -9.70 23.70 -19.90
N SER A 531 -9.17 24.36 -20.92
CA SER A 531 -8.86 25.79 -20.86
C SER A 531 -10.14 26.63 -20.80
N GLU A 532 -11.14 26.29 -21.61
CA GLU A 532 -12.44 26.96 -21.64
C GLU A 532 -13.20 26.77 -20.32
N MET A 533 -13.13 25.58 -19.70
CA MET A 533 -13.65 25.36 -18.35
C MET A 533 -13.02 26.31 -17.32
N GLY A 534 -11.70 26.50 -17.38
CA GLY A 534 -10.99 27.41 -16.48
C GLY A 534 -11.40 28.87 -16.67
N LEU A 535 -11.59 29.30 -17.93
CA LEU A 535 -12.09 30.63 -18.26
C LEU A 535 -13.53 30.83 -17.79
N ALA A 536 -14.43 29.87 -18.08
CA ALA A 536 -15.82 29.92 -17.66
C ALA A 536 -15.98 29.94 -16.12
N LEU A 537 -15.10 29.22 -15.41
CA LEU A 537 -15.05 29.29 -13.94
C LEU A 537 -14.59 30.68 -13.46
N GLY A 538 -13.66 31.31 -14.18
CA GLY A 538 -13.25 32.71 -13.95
C GLY A 538 -14.40 33.69 -14.13
N ASP A 539 -15.15 33.55 -15.24
CA ASP A 539 -16.33 34.38 -15.52
C ASP A 539 -17.41 34.22 -14.43
N LEU A 540 -17.67 32.98 -14.00
CA LEU A 540 -18.56 32.69 -12.87
C LEU A 540 -18.07 33.36 -11.58
N ALA A 541 -16.77 33.29 -11.29
CA ALA A 541 -16.17 33.93 -10.11
C ALA A 541 -16.29 35.46 -10.16
N ASP A 542 -16.15 36.08 -11.33
CA ASP A 542 -16.29 37.52 -11.52
C ASP A 542 -17.72 38.00 -11.28
N ILE A 543 -18.72 37.20 -11.67
CA ILE A 543 -20.13 37.46 -11.37
C ILE A 543 -20.38 37.33 -9.86
N ILE A 544 -19.89 36.27 -9.23
CA ILE A 544 -20.03 36.05 -7.78
C ILE A 544 -19.39 37.17 -6.97
N ARG A 545 -18.24 37.70 -7.42
CA ARG A 545 -17.48 38.75 -6.71
C ARG A 545 -18.28 40.04 -6.50
N GLN A 546 -19.32 40.27 -7.30
CA GLN A 546 -20.21 41.43 -7.16
C GLN A 546 -21.21 41.30 -5.99
N TYR A 547 -21.36 40.11 -5.40
CA TYR A 547 -22.37 39.82 -4.38
C TYR A 547 -21.73 39.24 -3.10
N PRO A 548 -21.34 40.09 -2.12
CA PRO A 548 -20.71 39.66 -0.88
C PRO A 548 -21.52 38.64 -0.07
N ALA A 549 -22.86 38.73 -0.11
CA ALA A 549 -23.75 37.78 0.58
C ALA A 549 -23.63 36.36 0.00
N VAL A 550 -23.45 36.22 -1.31
CA VAL A 550 -23.19 34.92 -1.96
C VAL A 550 -21.84 34.37 -1.55
N ILE A 551 -20.80 35.21 -1.52
CA ILE A 551 -19.44 34.81 -1.08
C ILE A 551 -19.46 34.30 0.37
N ALA A 552 -20.21 34.96 1.26
CA ALA A 552 -20.34 34.54 2.65
C ALA A 552 -21.11 33.22 2.81
N TYR A 553 -22.06 32.95 1.91
CA TYR A 553 -22.89 31.75 1.91
C TYR A 553 -22.15 30.50 1.42
N LEU A 554 -21.38 30.60 0.34
CA LEU A 554 -20.77 29.44 -0.34
C LEU A 554 -19.97 28.50 0.60
N PRO A 555 -19.12 28.99 1.54
CA PRO A 555 -18.40 28.12 2.47
C PRO A 555 -19.27 27.41 3.51
N GLN A 556 -20.50 27.89 3.74
CA GLN A 556 -21.42 27.36 4.75
C GLN A 556 -22.45 26.40 4.14
N ALA A 557 -22.56 26.37 2.81
CA ALA A 557 -23.53 25.56 2.11
C ALA A 557 -23.10 24.09 2.05
N GLY A 558 -24.04 23.18 2.37
CA GLY A 558 -23.84 21.75 2.10
C GLY A 558 -24.15 21.40 0.64
N ASP A 559 -23.58 20.30 0.15
CA ASP A 559 -23.65 19.85 -1.26
C ASP A 559 -25.09 19.82 -1.82
N ASN A 560 -26.05 19.31 -1.05
CA ASN A 560 -27.46 19.18 -1.46
C ASN A 560 -28.27 20.47 -1.33
N THR A 561 -27.74 21.45 -0.62
CA THR A 561 -28.42 22.72 -0.33
C THR A 561 -27.84 23.88 -1.12
N LEU A 562 -26.69 23.70 -1.77
CA LEU A 562 -25.92 24.75 -2.44
C LEU A 562 -26.79 25.61 -3.36
N LEU A 563 -27.40 25.01 -4.40
CA LEU A 563 -28.19 25.74 -5.39
C LEU A 563 -29.53 26.25 -4.84
N ALA A 564 -30.16 25.50 -3.93
CA ALA A 564 -31.44 25.90 -3.33
C ALA A 564 -31.27 27.11 -2.39
N GLY A 565 -30.23 27.13 -1.57
CA GLY A 565 -29.97 28.22 -0.63
C GLY A 565 -29.48 29.49 -1.32
N LEU A 566 -28.93 29.42 -2.54
CA LEU A 566 -28.61 30.63 -3.33
C LEU A 566 -29.84 31.52 -3.54
N GLU A 567 -31.06 30.98 -3.64
CA GLU A 567 -32.26 31.81 -3.81
C GLU A 567 -32.60 32.67 -2.59
N THR A 568 -32.04 32.33 -1.43
CA THR A 568 -32.32 32.96 -0.13
C THR A 568 -31.34 34.09 0.22
N VAL A 569 -30.24 34.22 -0.53
CA VAL A 569 -29.20 35.23 -0.30
C VAL A 569 -29.24 36.33 -1.37
N GLU A 570 -28.88 37.55 -0.97
CA GLU A 570 -28.83 38.70 -1.87
C GLU A 570 -27.87 38.44 -3.03
N GLY A 571 -28.32 38.68 -4.27
CA GLY A 571 -27.56 38.39 -5.50
C GLY A 571 -27.64 36.93 -5.98
N GLY A 572 -28.09 36.00 -5.14
CA GLY A 572 -28.07 34.58 -5.50
C GLY A 572 -29.07 34.18 -6.59
N ARG A 573 -30.17 34.92 -6.77
CA ARG A 573 -31.07 34.76 -7.96
C ARG A 573 -30.41 35.09 -9.30
N ILE A 574 -29.35 35.91 -9.28
CA ILE A 574 -28.57 36.27 -10.49
C ILE A 574 -27.45 35.24 -10.70
N VAL A 575 -26.78 34.83 -9.62
CA VAL A 575 -25.69 33.84 -9.67
C VAL A 575 -26.18 32.44 -10.03
N LYS A 576 -27.31 32.01 -9.47
CA LYS A 576 -27.84 30.64 -9.62
C LYS A 576 -27.90 30.15 -11.08
N PRO A 577 -28.55 30.84 -12.04
CA PRO A 577 -28.64 30.34 -13.41
C PRO A 577 -27.28 30.19 -14.09
N VAL A 578 -26.33 31.09 -13.82
CA VAL A 578 -24.97 31.02 -14.39
C VAL A 578 -24.18 29.85 -13.78
N PHE A 579 -24.36 29.62 -12.47
CA PHE A 579 -23.79 28.47 -11.79
C PHE A 579 -24.36 27.15 -12.33
N GLU A 580 -25.68 27.10 -12.57
CA GLU A 580 -26.36 25.95 -13.19
C GLU A 580 -25.87 25.68 -14.61
N GLU A 581 -25.68 26.73 -15.43
CA GLU A 581 -25.12 26.61 -16.78
C GLU A 581 -23.70 26.04 -16.75
N PHE A 582 -22.84 26.55 -15.87
CA PHE A 582 -21.49 26.01 -15.68
C PHE A 582 -21.54 24.53 -15.28
N LEU A 583 -22.42 24.15 -14.35
CA LEU A 583 -22.60 22.77 -13.92
C LEU A 583 -23.21 21.88 -15.00
N GLN A 584 -24.09 22.39 -15.85
CA GLN A 584 -24.65 21.63 -16.96
C GLN A 584 -23.56 21.23 -17.96
N HIS A 585 -22.59 22.11 -18.20
CA HIS A 585 -21.54 21.90 -19.18
C HIS A 585 -20.29 21.21 -18.61
N TYR A 586 -19.91 21.49 -17.36
CA TYR A 586 -18.67 20.98 -16.75
C TYR A 586 -18.88 20.15 -15.47
N GLY A 587 -20.12 20.04 -14.98
CA GLY A 587 -20.44 19.37 -13.72
C GLY A 587 -20.22 17.86 -13.72
N MET A 588 -20.08 17.22 -14.89
CA MET A 588 -19.71 15.81 -15.00
C MET A 588 -18.24 15.54 -14.64
N ARG A 589 -17.39 16.58 -14.64
CA ARG A 589 -15.97 16.48 -14.31
C ARG A 589 -15.72 16.50 -12.81
N CYS A 590 -14.56 16.01 -12.41
CA CYS A 590 -14.00 16.15 -11.06
C CYS A 590 -12.52 15.77 -11.04
N THR A 591 -11.85 16.01 -9.91
CA THR A 591 -10.48 15.54 -9.70
C THR A 591 -10.42 14.00 -9.68
N GLY A 592 -9.65 13.41 -10.60
CA GLY A 592 -9.56 11.96 -10.76
C GLY A 592 -10.76 11.35 -11.48
N GLU A 593 -11.36 12.08 -12.44
CA GLU A 593 -12.59 11.72 -13.14
C GLU A 593 -12.60 10.36 -13.85
N ILE A 594 -11.43 9.77 -14.09
CA ILE A 594 -11.23 8.45 -14.69
C ILE A 594 -11.87 7.36 -13.83
N ASP A 595 -11.90 7.51 -12.50
CA ASP A 595 -12.70 6.65 -11.63
C ASP A 595 -14.12 7.18 -11.56
N ILE A 596 -15.03 6.48 -12.24
CA ILE A 596 -16.45 6.81 -12.28
C ILE A 596 -17.14 6.80 -10.91
N THR A 597 -16.53 6.18 -9.90
CA THR A 597 -17.08 6.13 -8.54
C THR A 597 -16.76 7.37 -7.71
N ARG A 598 -15.96 8.30 -8.25
CA ARG A 598 -15.70 9.58 -7.59
C ARG A 598 -16.93 10.48 -7.67
N PRO A 599 -17.25 11.19 -6.57
CA PRO A 599 -18.23 12.26 -6.62
C PRO A 599 -17.86 13.25 -7.73
N ARG A 600 -18.85 13.60 -8.54
CA ARG A 600 -18.68 14.66 -9.54
C ARG A 600 -18.90 16.01 -8.88
N ASN A 601 -18.52 17.10 -9.55
CA ASN A 601 -18.96 18.43 -9.12
C ASN A 601 -20.49 18.41 -8.94
N PRO A 602 -21.07 19.18 -8.00
CA PRO A 602 -22.43 19.02 -7.45
C PRO A 602 -23.64 19.12 -8.44
N ALA A 603 -23.45 18.89 -9.73
CA ALA A 603 -24.49 18.82 -10.76
C ALA A 603 -25.28 17.51 -10.81
N SER A 604 -24.83 16.41 -10.18
CA SER A 604 -25.42 15.07 -10.43
C SER A 604 -26.44 14.57 -9.40
N LEU A 605 -26.82 15.36 -8.40
CA LEU A 605 -27.85 14.97 -7.42
C LEU A 605 -29.26 15.52 -7.70
N SER A 606 -29.44 16.33 -8.76
CA SER A 606 -30.76 16.88 -9.13
C SER A 606 -31.56 16.04 -10.13
N ARG A 607 -31.03 14.88 -10.60
CA ARG A 607 -31.75 13.95 -11.51
C ARG A 607 -32.25 12.67 -10.83
N GLN A 608 -32.60 12.75 -9.55
CA GLN A 608 -33.46 11.76 -8.89
C GLN A 608 -34.72 12.46 -8.40
N SER A 609 -35.66 12.67 -9.32
CA SER A 609 -37.07 12.92 -9.05
C SER A 609 -37.90 12.06 -9.98
#